data_AF-A0A7W6FV36-F1
#
_entry.id   AF-A0A7W6FV36-F1
#
_cell.length_a   1.000
_cell.length_b   1.000
_cell.length_c   1.000
_cell.angle_alpha   90.00
_cell.angle_beta   90.00
_cell.angle_gamma   90.00
#
_symmetry.space_group_name_H-M   'P 1'
#
loop_
_entity.id
_entity.type
_entity.pdbx_description
1 polymer ?
#
loop_
_entity_poly.entity_id
_entity_poly.type
_entity_poly.pdbx_seq_one_letter_code
_entity_poly.pdbx_strand_id
1 'polypeptide(L)' 'MEEVDPIITILRLVEEEDDGSAIARRFFENHPDLDRAAFLEACSVALDIIGLKPSQLH' A
#
# COMPACT_ATOMS: atom_id res chain seq x y z
N MET A 1 8.46 -8.36 -16.57
CA MET A 1 7.30 -8.36 -15.65
C MET A 1 7.03 -6.91 -15.33
N GLU A 2 5.78 -6.47 -15.39
CA GLU A 2 5.43 -5.11 -14.99
C GLU A 2 5.68 -5.01 -13.48
N GLU A 3 6.59 -4.13 -13.06
CA GLU A 3 6.81 -3.88 -11.62
C GLU A 3 5.55 -3.21 -11.09
N VAL A 4 4.85 -3.91 -10.20
CA VAL A 4 3.66 -3.35 -9.56
C VAL A 4 4.14 -2.31 -8.57
N ASP A 5 3.54 -1.12 -8.56
CA ASP A 5 3.94 -0.08 -7.62
C ASP A 5 3.56 -0.48 -6.17
N PRO A 6 4.45 -0.29 -5.17
CA PRO A 6 4.18 -0.63 -3.78
C PRO A 6 2.99 0.12 -3.17
N ILE A 7 2.81 1.40 -3.50
CA ILE A 7 1.69 2.22 -3.03
C ILE A 7 0.39 1.70 -3.62
N ILE A 8 0.37 1.41 -4.93
CA ILE A 8 -0.80 0.82 -5.60
C ILE A 8 -1.15 -0.55 -5.00
N THR A 9 -0.14 -1.33 -4.61
CA THR A 9 -0.34 -2.61 -3.94
C THR A 9 -1.03 -2.42 -2.60
N ILE A 10 -0.57 -1.48 -1.76
CA ILE A 10 -1.23 -1.18 -0.49
C ILE A 10 -2.66 -0.69 -0.71
N LEU A 11 -2.88 0.24 -1.63
CA LEU A 11 -4.22 0.76 -1.92
C LEU A 11 -5.21 -0.34 -2.28
N ARG A 12 -4.80 -1.32 -3.09
CA ARG A 12 -5.64 -2.49 -3.42
C ARG A 12 -5.85 -3.40 -2.22
N LEU A 13 -4.80 -3.68 -1.44
CA LEU A 13 -4.89 -4.59 -0.31
C LEU A 13 -5.80 -4.06 0.79
N VAL A 14 -5.79 -2.75 1.06
CA VAL A 14 -6.68 -2.14 2.08
C VAL A 14 -8.15 -2.05 1.65
N GLU A 15 -8.44 -2.19 0.35
CA GLU A 15 -9.82 -2.31 -0.15
C GLU A 15 -10.36 -3.74 0.00
N GLU A 16 -9.47 -4.75 0.02
CA GLU A 16 -9.83 -6.18 0.08
C GLU A 16 -9.75 -6.78 1.50
N GLU A 17 -8.90 -6.23 2.36
CA GLU A 17 -8.51 -6.81 3.65
C GLU A 17 -8.44 -5.74 4.74
N ASP A 18 -8.99 -6.04 5.92
CA ASP A 18 -9.00 -5.15 7.09
C ASP A 18 -7.94 -5.54 8.13
N ASP A 19 -7.38 -6.76 8.06
CA ASP A 19 -6.27 -7.19 8.92
C ASP A 19 -4.91 -6.70 8.41
N GLY A 20 -4.31 -5.76 9.15
CA GLY A 20 -2.96 -5.24 8.86
C GLY A 20 -1.86 -6.30 8.79
N SER A 21 -2.01 -7.43 9.49
CA SER A 21 -1.04 -8.53 9.42
C SER A 21 -1.13 -9.28 8.08
N ALA A 22 -2.35 -9.49 7.59
CA ALA A 22 -2.61 -10.10 6.29
C ALA A 22 -2.17 -9.17 5.13
N ILE A 23 -2.41 -7.86 5.26
CA ILE A 23 -1.90 -6.85 4.30
C ILE A 23 -0.38 -6.88 4.21
N ALA A 24 0.31 -6.84 5.36
CA ALA A 24 1.77 -6.88 5.39
C ALA A 24 2.32 -8.15 4.75
N ARG A 25 1.72 -9.30 5.05
CA ARG A 25 2.10 -10.57 4.44
C ARG A 25 1.94 -10.55 2.92
N ARG A 26 0.76 -10.17 2.41
CA ARG A 26 0.48 -10.13 0.96
C ARG A 26 1.35 -9.09 0.24
N PHE A 27 1.71 -8.00 0.90
CA PHE A 27 2.63 -7.01 0.36
C PHE A 27 4.01 -7.62 0.09
N PHE A 28 4.63 -8.29 1.06
CA PHE A 28 5.95 -8.91 0.87
C PHE A 28 5.94 -10.12 -0.07
N GLU A 29 4.78 -10.77 -0.25
CA GLU A 29 4.60 -11.79 -1.30
C GLU A 29 4.67 -11.18 -2.71
N ASN A 30 4.23 -9.92 -2.89
CA ASN A 30 4.33 -9.19 -4.16
C ASN A 30 5.65 -8.43 -4.33
N HIS A 31 6.26 -8.01 -3.21
CA HIS A 31 7.46 -7.18 -3.16
C HIS A 31 8.55 -7.82 -2.28
N PRO A 32 9.12 -8.97 -2.68
CA PRO A 32 10.08 -9.70 -1.84
C PRO A 32 11.40 -8.96 -1.62
N ASP A 33 11.74 -8.03 -2.52
CA ASP A 33 12.97 -7.23 -2.46
C ASP A 33 12.83 -5.96 -1.59
N LEU A 34 11.60 -5.63 -1.16
CA LEU A 34 11.35 -4.46 -0.33
C LEU A 34 11.43 -4.80 1.15
N ASP A 35 12.01 -3.87 1.90
CA ASP A 35 12.15 -4.02 3.34
C ASP A 35 10.94 -3.42 4.09
N ARG A 36 10.99 -3.53 5.42
CA ARG A 36 9.95 -3.00 6.30
C ARG A 36 9.82 -1.48 6.22
N ALA A 37 10.90 -0.76 5.90
CA ALA A 37 10.85 0.69 5.79
C ALA A 37 10.04 1.10 4.55
N ALA A 38 10.30 0.46 3.41
CA ALA A 38 9.55 0.67 2.17
C ALA A 38 8.06 0.33 2.33
N PHE A 39 7.73 -0.74 3.07
CA PHE A 39 6.34 -1.06 3.40
C PHE A 39 5.65 0.06 4.19
N LEU A 40 6.30 0.57 5.25
CA LEU A 40 5.72 1.63 6.08
C LEU A 40 5.57 2.95 5.33
N GLU A 41 6.52 3.27 4.45
CA GLU A 41 6.43 4.43 3.56
C GLU A 41 5.23 4.30 2.62
N ALA A 42 5.08 3.14 1.96
CA ALA A 42 3.93 2.87 1.11
C ALA A 42 2.60 2.95 1.87
N CYS A 43 2.54 2.44 3.10
CA CYS A 43 1.38 2.60 3.98
C CYS A 43 1.10 4.06 4.32
N SER A 44 2.12 4.85 4.66
CA SER A 44 1.97 6.27 4.97
C SER A 44 1.38 7.02 3.78
N VAL A 45 1.95 6.82 2.58
CA VAL A 45 1.47 7.47 1.37
C VAL A 45 0.07 7.02 1.01
N ALA A 46 -0.25 5.73 1.14
CA ALA A 46 -1.59 5.21 0.88
C ALA A 46 -2.64 5.81 1.85
N LEU A 47 -2.31 5.92 3.14
CA LEU A 47 -3.17 6.57 4.13
C LEU A 47 -3.38 8.06 3.83
N ASP A 48 -2.32 8.75 3.39
CA ASP A 48 -2.43 10.14 2.94
C ASP A 48 -3.35 10.25 1.73
N ILE A 49 -3.24 9.37 0.73
CA ILE A 49 -4.12 9.35 -0.45
C ILE A 49 -5.59 9.09 -0.06
N ILE A 50 -5.84 8.15 0.85
CA ILE A 50 -7.20 7.84 1.32
C ILE A 50 -7.77 9.00 2.15
N GLY A 51 -6.93 9.63 2.98
CA GLY A 51 -7.27 10.81 3.78
C GLY A 51 -7.50 12.07 2.94
N LEU A 52 -6.70 12.22 1.87
CA LEU A 52 -6.85 13.23 0.81
C LEU A 52 -7.99 12.79 -0.11
N LYS A 53 -9.24 12.91 0.35
CA LYS A 53 -10.41 12.71 -0.51
C LYS A 53 -10.20 13.47 -1.84
N PRO A 54 -10.52 12.88 -3.01
CA PRO A 54 -10.32 13.50 -4.32
C PRO A 54 -10.93 14.92 -4.46
N SER A 55 -11.92 15.25 -3.64
CA SER A 55 -12.50 16.59 -3.51
C SER A 55 -11.51 17.69 -3.06
N GLN A 56 -10.30 17.35 -2.61
CA GLN A 56 -9.27 18.31 -2.20
C GLN A 56 -8.14 18.49 -3.22
N LEU A 57 -8.13 17.71 -4.30
CA LEU A 57 -7.26 17.91 -5.45
C LEU A 57 -7.95 18.91 -6.40
N HIS A 58 -7.91 20.19 -6.04
CA HIS A 58 -8.34 21.32 -6.88
C HIS A 58 -7.18 21.84 -7.74
#